data_AF-A0A7J7H036-F1
#
_entry.id   AF-A0A7J7H036-F1
#
_cell.length_a   1.000
_cell.length_b   1.000
_cell.length_c   1.000
_cell.angle_alpha   90.00
_cell.angle_beta   90.00
_cell.angle_gamma   90.00
#
_symmetry.space_group_name_H-M   'P 1'
#
loop_
_entity.id
_entity.type
_entity.pdbx_description
1 polymer ?
#
loop_
_entity_poly.entity_id
_entity_poly.type
_entity_poly.pdbx_seq_one_letter_code
_entity_poly.pdbx_strand_id
1 'polypeptide(L)'
;VIDYFRNIFFLQEKDAALGNGGLGRLASCFLDSMATLNLPAWGSLAIGKLSDMTLCSLSDFLVKLKYIPLDRKRKWVGGEVVQALAYGVPIPGYKTKNTINLHLWEAKAGAEDFNLFQFNDGQYESAAQLHFRAQQDMIVRFKERKDGKSSWQWYEFPNKVVVQLNDTHPTLAIPELMRLLMDDDGLGWDEAWDVTTRAIAYTNHTVLPEALEKCSQAVMWKLLPHHMEIIEEIDKRFIAMIRSTKPELESKLSSMRIMDNNPQKPVVRMANLCVVSSHTV
;
A
#
# COMPACT_ATOMS: atom_id res chain seq x y z
N VAL A 1 27.88 -16.33 34.55
CA VAL A 1 26.77 -15.66 35.27
C VAL A 1 26.02 -14.71 34.34
N ILE A 2 26.68 -13.73 33.69
CA ILE A 2 26.04 -12.80 32.74
C ILE A 2 25.37 -13.52 31.55
N ASP A 3 26.02 -14.52 30.94
CA ASP A 3 25.42 -15.26 29.82
C ASP A 3 24.25 -16.17 30.24
N TYR A 4 24.25 -16.65 31.49
CA TYR A 4 23.14 -17.45 32.02
C TYR A 4 21.89 -16.59 32.23
N PHE A 5 22.05 -15.39 32.80
CA PHE A 5 20.94 -14.43 32.92
C PHE A 5 20.49 -13.90 31.56
N ARG A 6 21.41 -13.63 30.62
CA ARG A 6 21.06 -13.25 29.24
C ARG A 6 20.15 -14.27 28.58
N ASN A 7 20.51 -15.56 28.64
CA ASN A 7 19.70 -16.61 28.03
C ASN A 7 18.31 -16.72 28.68
N ILE A 8 18.20 -16.53 30.00
CA ILE A 8 16.90 -16.51 30.68
C ILE A 8 16.03 -15.34 30.21
N PHE A 9 16.61 -14.14 30.06
CA PHE A 9 15.87 -12.97 29.56
C PHE A 9 15.45 -13.13 28.09
N PHE A 10 16.31 -13.68 27.22
CA PHE A 10 15.94 -13.95 25.83
C PHE A 10 14.80 -14.97 25.70
N LEU A 11 14.75 -15.98 26.58
CA LEU A 11 13.65 -16.96 26.57
C LEU A 11 12.31 -16.39 27.04
N GLN A 12 12.31 -15.21 27.69
CA GLN A 12 11.08 -14.51 28.08
C GLN A 12 10.54 -13.61 26.95
N GLU A 13 11.36 -13.28 25.95
CA GLU A 13 10.95 -12.49 24.81
C GLU A 13 10.04 -13.33 23.90
N LYS A 14 8.82 -12.83 23.65
CA LYS A 14 7.90 -13.47 22.72
C LYS A 14 8.25 -13.06 21.29
N ASP A 15 8.25 -14.02 20.37
CA ASP A 15 8.36 -13.72 18.95
C ASP A 15 7.21 -12.79 18.50
N ALA A 16 7.56 -11.75 17.75
CA ALA A 16 6.58 -10.85 17.17
C ALA A 16 5.81 -11.58 16.04
N ALA A 17 4.56 -11.95 16.30
CA ALA A 17 3.68 -12.67 15.36
C ALA A 17 3.14 -11.76 14.25
N LEU A 18 4.04 -11.19 13.44
CA LEU A 18 3.75 -10.17 12.41
C LEU A 18 3.72 -10.71 10.97
N GLY A 19 3.94 -12.01 10.77
CA GLY A 19 3.91 -12.60 9.44
C GLY A 19 3.97 -14.12 9.46
N ASN A 20 3.63 -14.73 8.34
CA ASN A 20 3.63 -16.18 8.17
C ASN A 20 4.67 -16.59 7.10
N GLY A 21 5.43 -17.64 7.38
CA GLY A 21 6.29 -18.31 6.41
C GLY A 21 7.46 -17.46 5.86
N GLY A 22 7.91 -17.83 4.65
CA GLY A 22 9.11 -17.28 4.03
C GLY A 22 8.99 -15.83 3.56
N LEU A 23 7.79 -15.38 3.15
CA LEU A 23 7.58 -14.03 2.63
C LEU A 23 7.81 -12.95 3.70
N GLY A 24 7.24 -13.15 4.89
CA GLY A 24 7.46 -12.25 6.03
C GLY A 24 8.92 -12.24 6.48
N ARG A 25 9.56 -13.42 6.52
CA ARG A 25 10.97 -13.52 6.91
C ARG A 25 11.90 -12.82 5.92
N LEU A 26 11.62 -12.92 4.62
CA LEU A 26 12.37 -12.21 3.58
C LEU A 26 12.30 -10.70 3.80
N ALA A 27 11.10 -10.16 4.05
CA ALA A 27 10.92 -8.74 4.36
C ALA A 27 11.70 -8.31 5.60
N SER A 28 11.72 -9.12 6.67
CA SER A 28 12.54 -8.85 7.86
C SER A 28 14.04 -8.81 7.54
N CYS A 29 14.55 -9.75 6.75
CA CYS A 29 15.95 -9.77 6.33
C CYS A 29 16.32 -8.55 5.46
N PHE A 30 15.40 -8.08 4.62
CA PHE A 30 15.60 -6.86 3.84
C PHE A 30 15.70 -5.62 4.74
N LEU A 31 14.86 -5.48 5.75
CA LEU A 31 14.94 -4.34 6.68
C LEU A 31 16.28 -4.31 7.42
N ASP A 32 16.74 -5.45 7.94
CA ASP A 32 18.06 -5.55 8.58
C ASP A 32 19.19 -5.16 7.61
N SER A 33 19.14 -5.66 6.38
CA SER A 33 20.13 -5.36 5.34
C SER A 33 20.12 -3.88 4.96
N MET A 34 18.94 -3.28 4.77
CA MET A 34 18.77 -1.87 4.44
C MET A 34 19.31 -0.96 5.54
N ALA A 35 19.02 -1.30 6.80
CA ALA A 35 19.55 -0.59 7.95
C ALA A 35 21.09 -0.64 7.97
N THR A 36 21.65 -1.84 7.82
CA THR A 36 23.09 -2.10 7.82
C THR A 36 23.83 -1.41 6.67
N LEU A 37 23.23 -1.39 5.47
CA LEU A 37 23.79 -0.77 4.27
C LEU A 37 23.61 0.75 4.21
N ASN A 38 23.08 1.37 5.27
CA ASN A 38 22.78 2.81 5.32
C ASN A 38 21.80 3.29 4.23
N LEU A 39 20.86 2.43 3.84
CA LEU A 39 19.85 2.78 2.85
C LEU A 39 18.69 3.56 3.50
N PRO A 40 18.21 4.66 2.88
CA PRO A 40 17.06 5.40 3.38
C PRO A 40 15.75 4.70 2.98
N ALA A 41 15.46 3.57 3.63
CA ALA A 41 14.29 2.73 3.34
C ALA A 41 13.53 2.39 4.62
N TRP A 42 12.20 2.23 4.52
CA TRP A 42 11.33 1.88 5.64
C TRP A 42 10.41 0.71 5.30
N GLY A 43 10.00 -0.04 6.32
CA GLY A 43 8.95 -1.04 6.20
C GLY A 43 7.59 -0.47 6.56
N SER A 44 6.53 -0.98 5.94
CA SER A 44 5.15 -0.66 6.32
C SER A 44 4.31 -1.92 6.29
N LEU A 45 3.59 -2.19 7.38
CA LEU A 45 2.77 -3.39 7.55
C LEU A 45 1.45 -3.04 8.23
N ALA A 46 0.33 -3.48 7.64
CA ALA A 46 -0.96 -3.46 8.31
C ALA A 46 -1.03 -4.65 9.28
N ILE A 47 -1.46 -4.40 10.51
CA ILE A 47 -1.54 -5.40 11.57
C ILE A 47 -2.96 -5.49 12.12
N GLY A 48 -3.35 -6.69 12.56
CA GLY A 48 -4.56 -6.90 13.34
C GLY A 48 -4.41 -6.38 14.78
N LYS A 49 -5.35 -6.76 15.64
CA LYS A 49 -5.34 -6.37 17.06
C LYS A 49 -4.07 -6.87 17.75
N LEU A 50 -3.27 -5.96 18.30
CA LEU A 50 -2.07 -6.29 19.09
C LEU A 50 -2.50 -6.83 20.45
N SER A 51 -2.80 -8.13 20.55
CA SER A 51 -2.83 -8.78 21.86
C SER A 51 -1.38 -9.10 22.26
N ASP A 52 -0.85 -8.39 23.25
CA ASP A 52 0.40 -8.66 24.00
C ASP A 52 1.72 -7.96 23.59
N MET A 53 1.77 -7.05 22.61
CA MET A 53 3.00 -6.29 22.32
C MET A 53 2.93 -4.86 22.89
N THR A 54 3.84 -4.51 23.82
CA THR A 54 4.01 -3.13 24.30
C THR A 54 4.79 -2.32 23.27
N LEU A 55 4.09 -1.67 22.34
CA LEU A 55 4.68 -0.79 21.34
C LEU A 55 4.44 0.69 21.72
N CYS A 56 5.42 1.55 21.48
CA CYS A 56 5.24 2.98 21.64
C CYS A 56 4.41 3.54 20.47
N SER A 57 3.23 4.09 20.76
CA SER A 57 2.46 4.88 19.78
C SER A 57 3.27 6.12 19.41
N LEU A 58 3.44 6.39 18.12
CA LEU A 58 4.18 7.56 17.66
C LEU A 58 3.32 8.83 17.63
N SER A 59 1.98 8.71 17.64
CA SER A 59 1.02 9.83 17.58
C SER A 59 -0.40 9.35 17.25
N ASP A 60 -1.42 9.93 17.91
CA ASP A 60 -2.82 9.82 17.50
C ASP A 60 -3.15 10.91 16.47
N PHE A 61 -3.12 10.58 15.17
CA PHE A 61 -3.52 11.53 14.13
C PHE A 61 -5.00 11.38 13.77
N LEU A 62 -5.81 12.30 14.29
CA LEU A 62 -7.22 12.49 13.92
C LEU A 62 -7.30 13.31 12.62
N VAL A 63 -7.69 12.68 11.52
CA VAL A 63 -8.02 13.41 10.28
C VAL A 63 -9.53 13.45 10.10
N LYS A 64 -10.12 14.62 10.38
CA LYS A 64 -11.49 14.96 9.98
C LYS A 64 -11.44 15.48 8.54
N LEU A 65 -11.97 14.72 7.59
CA LEU A 65 -12.20 15.21 6.23
C LEU A 65 -13.33 16.25 6.29
N LYS A 66 -13.01 17.52 6.07
CA LYS A 66 -13.97 18.63 6.08
C LYS A 66 -14.20 19.17 4.68
N TYR A 67 -15.47 19.45 4.41
CA TYR A 67 -16.09 19.89 3.16
C TYR A 67 -15.79 21.36 2.82
N ILE A 68 -15.47 21.64 1.55
CA ILE A 68 -15.66 22.94 0.89
C ILE A 68 -15.98 22.66 -0.60
N PRO A 69 -17.06 23.18 -1.20
CA PRO A 69 -17.36 22.98 -2.61
C PRO A 69 -16.73 24.09 -3.45
N LEU A 70 -16.01 23.74 -4.50
CA LEU A 70 -16.20 24.22 -5.87
C LEU A 70 -15.16 23.57 -6.82
N ASP A 71 -15.62 23.27 -8.03
CA ASP A 71 -14.88 22.85 -9.24
C ASP A 71 -14.69 21.36 -9.53
N ARG A 72 -14.57 21.05 -10.83
CA ARG A 72 -14.72 19.77 -11.58
C ARG A 72 -13.88 18.54 -11.13
N LYS A 73 -13.40 18.48 -9.89
CA LYS A 73 -12.62 17.38 -9.33
C LYS A 73 -13.54 16.28 -8.78
N ARG A 74 -13.24 15.02 -9.10
CA ARG A 74 -13.88 13.88 -8.42
C ARG A 74 -13.28 13.81 -7.01
N LYS A 75 -14.11 13.48 -6.02
CA LYS A 75 -13.69 13.27 -4.64
C LYS A 75 -14.54 12.15 -4.08
N TRP A 76 -13.91 11.13 -3.50
CA TRP A 76 -14.63 10.03 -2.87
C TRP A 76 -15.39 10.52 -1.63
N VAL A 77 -16.70 10.21 -1.56
CA VAL A 77 -17.62 10.64 -0.49
C VAL A 77 -18.38 9.44 0.05
N GLY A 78 -18.56 9.40 1.37
CA GLY A 78 -19.29 8.33 2.07
C GLY A 78 -18.38 7.21 2.58
N GLY A 79 -18.98 6.13 3.06
CA GLY A 79 -18.28 5.01 3.67
C GLY A 79 -17.90 5.24 5.14
N GLU A 80 -17.28 4.22 5.73
CA GLU A 80 -16.81 4.25 7.11
C GLU A 80 -15.38 4.77 7.18
N VAL A 81 -15.13 5.67 8.14
CA VAL A 81 -13.81 6.24 8.38
C VAL A 81 -13.20 5.52 9.58
N VAL A 82 -12.16 4.72 9.35
CA VAL A 82 -11.42 4.06 10.42
C VAL A 82 -10.20 4.88 10.80
N GLN A 83 -9.90 4.96 12.10
CA GLN A 83 -8.65 5.55 12.57
C GLN A 83 -7.52 4.54 12.41
N ALA A 84 -6.39 5.00 11.92
CA ALA A 84 -5.20 4.18 11.76
C ALA A 84 -4.11 4.70 12.69
N LEU A 85 -3.67 3.85 13.63
CA LEU A 85 -2.59 4.17 14.55
C LEU A 85 -1.28 3.61 14.01
N ALA A 86 -0.25 4.46 14.04
CA ALA A 86 1.11 4.09 13.65
C ALA A 86 1.95 3.75 14.89
N TYR A 87 2.51 2.55 14.89
CA TYR A 87 3.55 2.14 15.82
C TYR A 87 4.88 2.04 15.08
N GLY A 88 5.94 2.63 15.63
CA GLY A 88 7.29 2.53 15.07
C GLY A 88 8.06 1.41 15.74
N VAL A 89 8.60 0.50 14.93
CA VAL A 89 9.56 -0.50 15.38
C VAL A 89 10.93 -0.13 14.80
N PRO A 90 11.88 0.35 15.64
CA PRO A 90 13.21 0.71 15.17
C PRO A 90 13.99 -0.53 14.75
N ILE A 91 14.62 -0.46 13.58
CA ILE A 91 15.45 -1.54 13.03
C ILE A 91 16.90 -1.05 12.97
N PRO A 92 17.75 -1.43 13.94
CA PRO A 92 19.14 -0.99 13.99
C PRO A 92 20.00 -1.73 12.96
N GLY A 93 20.90 -1.01 12.28
CA GLY A 93 21.87 -1.60 11.36
C GLY A 93 23.13 -2.12 12.06
N TYR A 94 23.73 -3.18 11.51
CA TYR A 94 24.99 -3.73 12.04
C TYR A 94 26.17 -2.77 11.83
N LYS A 95 26.88 -2.44 12.93
CA LYS A 95 28.06 -1.56 12.92
C LYS A 95 27.85 -0.18 12.24
N THR A 96 26.63 0.35 12.31
CA THR A 96 26.31 1.70 11.86
C THR A 96 25.46 2.42 12.91
N LYS A 97 25.39 3.76 12.81
CA LYS A 97 24.42 4.56 13.56
C LYS A 97 23.04 4.58 12.89
N ASN A 98 22.94 4.09 11.66
CA ASN A 98 21.69 4.08 10.93
C ASN A 98 20.70 3.11 11.57
N THR A 99 19.51 3.63 11.88
CA THR A 99 18.38 2.88 12.40
C THR A 99 17.17 3.30 11.57
N ILE A 100 16.66 2.37 10.78
CA ILE A 100 15.45 2.61 9.98
C ILE A 100 14.21 2.27 10.80
N ASN A 101 13.02 2.47 10.23
CA ASN A 101 11.76 2.20 10.92
C ASN A 101 10.91 1.20 10.15
N LEU A 102 10.23 0.33 10.90
CA LEU A 102 9.07 -0.43 10.42
C LEU A 102 7.82 0.20 11.02
N HIS A 103 6.96 0.78 10.17
CA HIS A 103 5.65 1.29 10.56
C HIS A 103 4.64 0.15 10.59
N LEU A 104 4.06 -0.08 11.76
CA LEU A 104 2.93 -0.97 11.93
C LEU A 104 1.65 -0.15 12.06
N TRP A 105 0.64 -0.50 11.27
CA TRP A 105 -0.64 0.20 11.22
C TRP A 105 -1.74 -0.66 11.83
N GLU A 106 -2.36 -0.17 12.90
CA GLU A 106 -3.53 -0.81 13.53
C GLU A 106 -4.79 0.00 13.25
N ALA A 107 -5.86 -0.67 12.82
CA ALA A 107 -7.18 -0.07 12.70
C ALA A 107 -7.85 0.03 14.08
N LYS A 108 -8.24 1.24 14.48
CA LYS A 108 -9.11 1.49 15.63
C LYS A 108 -10.42 2.12 15.18
N ALA A 109 -11.52 1.56 15.69
CA ALA A 109 -12.82 2.22 15.64
C ALA A 109 -12.77 3.48 16.53
N GLY A 110 -13.39 4.58 16.09
CA GLY A 110 -13.60 5.74 16.94
C GLY A 110 -14.43 5.35 18.18
N ALA A 111 -14.17 6.00 19.32
CA ALA A 111 -14.91 5.73 20.56
C ALA A 111 -16.43 5.98 20.44
N GLU A 112 -16.83 6.73 19.42
CA GLU A 112 -18.19 7.15 19.10
C GLU A 112 -18.89 6.23 18.05
N ASP A 113 -18.17 5.23 17.51
CA ASP A 113 -18.64 4.31 16.45
C ASP A 113 -18.80 2.84 16.92
N PHE A 114 -18.97 2.61 18.23
CA PHE A 114 -19.04 1.24 18.78
C PHE A 114 -20.36 0.53 18.41
N ASN A 115 -20.40 -0.10 17.23
CA ASN A 115 -21.53 -0.92 16.79
C ASN A 115 -21.22 -2.42 16.98
N LEU A 116 -21.88 -3.04 17.96
CA LEU A 116 -21.75 -4.47 18.30
C LEU A 116 -22.06 -5.42 17.12
N PHE A 117 -22.74 -4.96 16.07
CA PHE A 117 -23.06 -5.79 14.89
C PHE A 117 -21.92 -5.89 13.87
N GLN A 118 -20.93 -5.00 13.89
CA GLN A 118 -19.83 -4.98 12.90
C GLN A 118 -18.63 -5.86 13.28
N PHE A 119 -18.63 -6.40 14.50
CA PHE A 119 -17.48 -7.13 15.05
C PHE A 119 -17.21 -8.46 14.34
N ASN A 120 -18.18 -9.03 13.62
CA ASN A 120 -18.08 -10.41 13.11
C ASN A 120 -17.86 -10.56 11.60
N ASP A 121 -17.99 -9.53 10.75
CA ASP A 121 -18.10 -9.76 9.29
C ASP A 121 -17.22 -8.85 8.37
N GLY A 122 -16.36 -7.97 8.93
CA GLY A 122 -15.82 -6.82 8.18
C GLY A 122 -14.30 -6.67 8.01
N GLN A 123 -13.45 -7.68 8.26
CA GLN A 123 -11.99 -7.46 8.38
C GLN A 123 -11.25 -6.97 7.10
N TYR A 124 -11.87 -7.01 5.92
CA TYR A 124 -11.22 -6.59 4.67
C TYR A 124 -11.17 -5.06 4.48
N GLU A 125 -12.20 -4.34 4.93
CA GLU A 125 -12.29 -2.88 4.75
C GLU A 125 -11.20 -2.15 5.54
N SER A 126 -11.02 -2.55 6.80
CA SER A 126 -9.99 -2.02 7.69
C SER A 126 -8.58 -2.24 7.14
N ALA A 127 -8.30 -3.39 6.53
CA ALA A 127 -6.97 -3.72 6.02
C ALA A 127 -6.55 -2.81 4.84
N ALA A 128 -7.46 -2.57 3.88
CA ALA A 128 -7.18 -1.68 2.75
C ALA A 128 -6.91 -0.24 3.20
N GLN A 129 -7.70 0.26 4.16
CA GLN A 129 -7.55 1.61 4.70
C GLN A 129 -6.20 1.83 5.41
N LEU A 130 -5.62 0.78 6.01
CA LEU A 130 -4.29 0.87 6.65
C LEU A 130 -3.17 1.02 5.61
N HIS A 131 -3.27 0.34 4.47
CA HIS A 131 -2.29 0.51 3.38
C HIS A 131 -2.32 1.91 2.77
N PHE A 132 -3.47 2.58 2.77
CA PHE A 132 -3.59 3.95 2.25
C PHE A 132 -2.81 4.96 3.08
N ARG A 133 -2.68 4.72 4.39
CA ARG A 133 -1.90 5.59 5.27
C ARG A 133 -0.41 5.59 4.94
N ALA A 134 0.15 4.45 4.54
CA ALA A 134 1.53 4.38 4.10
C ALA A 134 1.79 5.30 2.89
N GLN A 135 0.84 5.35 1.94
CA GLN A 135 0.94 6.22 0.76
C GLN A 135 0.82 7.71 1.13
N GLN A 136 -0.09 8.04 2.05
CA GLN A 136 -0.25 9.41 2.55
C GLN A 136 0.99 9.88 3.32
N ASP A 137 1.52 9.04 4.21
CA ASP A 137 2.71 9.29 5.04
C ASP A 137 3.94 9.62 4.18
N MET A 138 4.07 8.87 3.08
CA MET A 138 5.08 9.06 2.04
C MET A 138 4.93 10.41 1.32
N ILE A 139 3.71 10.76 0.87
CA ILE A 139 3.44 12.05 0.21
C ILE A 139 3.72 13.23 1.16
N VAL A 140 3.29 13.15 2.41
CA VAL A 140 3.54 14.19 3.41
C VAL A 140 5.03 14.42 3.58
N ARG A 141 5.81 13.35 3.75
CA ARG A 141 7.27 13.45 3.90
C ARG A 141 7.97 14.00 2.66
N PHE A 142 7.49 13.65 1.47
CA PHE A 142 8.00 14.24 0.24
C PHE A 142 7.80 15.77 0.24
N LYS A 143 6.62 16.25 0.64
CA LYS A 143 6.30 17.69 0.72
C LYS A 143 7.08 18.40 1.84
N GLU A 144 7.31 17.76 2.97
CA GLU A 144 8.05 18.33 4.11
C GLU A 144 9.55 18.49 3.85
N ARG A 145 10.16 17.56 3.10
CA ARG A 145 11.59 17.56 2.77
C ARG A 145 12.00 18.59 1.72
N LYS A 146 11.18 19.62 1.48
CA LYS A 146 11.46 20.71 0.54
C LYS A 146 12.70 21.49 0.96
N ASP A 147 13.59 21.79 0.01
CA ASP A 147 14.72 22.67 0.24
C ASP A 147 14.27 24.14 0.05
N GLY A 148 13.69 24.71 1.10
CA GLY A 148 13.63 26.14 1.45
C GLY A 148 13.13 27.22 0.46
N LYS A 149 13.01 27.01 -0.85
CA LYS A 149 12.85 28.10 -1.84
C LYS A 149 11.89 27.83 -3.00
N SER A 150 11.48 26.60 -3.27
CA SER A 150 10.57 26.26 -4.38
C SER A 150 9.34 25.48 -3.92
N SER A 151 8.26 25.55 -4.72
CA SER A 151 7.15 24.60 -4.62
C SER A 151 7.63 23.20 -5.00
N TRP A 152 7.09 22.17 -4.35
CA TRP A 152 7.37 20.78 -4.74
C TRP A 152 6.91 20.53 -6.18
N GLN A 153 7.65 19.67 -6.88
CA GLN A 153 7.35 19.31 -8.26
C GLN A 153 7.13 17.81 -8.34
N TRP A 154 5.95 17.39 -8.81
CA TRP A 154 5.56 15.98 -8.82
C TRP A 154 6.42 15.12 -9.75
N TYR A 155 7.00 15.69 -10.80
CA TYR A 155 7.94 14.96 -11.65
C TYR A 155 9.19 14.46 -10.90
N GLU A 156 9.56 15.10 -9.78
CA GLU A 156 10.69 14.68 -8.94
C GLU A 156 10.33 13.56 -7.98
N PHE A 157 9.03 13.32 -7.75
CA PHE A 157 8.55 12.32 -6.79
C PHE A 157 9.18 10.94 -7.05
N PRO A 158 9.20 10.39 -8.28
CA PRO A 158 9.80 9.07 -8.54
C PRO A 158 11.33 9.05 -8.39
N ASN A 159 11.99 10.21 -8.38
CA ASN A 159 13.44 10.30 -8.15
C ASN A 159 13.79 10.30 -6.65
N LYS A 160 12.78 10.50 -5.79
CA LYS A 160 12.93 10.59 -4.33
C LYS A 160 12.23 9.45 -3.60
N VAL A 161 11.29 8.79 -4.25
CA VAL A 161 10.38 7.82 -3.65
C VAL A 161 10.23 6.62 -4.56
N VAL A 162 10.43 5.43 -3.99
CA VAL A 162 10.15 4.14 -4.63
C VAL A 162 9.28 3.32 -3.68
N VAL A 163 8.23 2.70 -4.23
CA VAL A 163 7.30 1.83 -3.52
C VAL A 163 7.47 0.41 -4.05
N GLN A 164 7.99 -0.48 -3.21
CA GLN A 164 8.12 -1.90 -3.53
C GLN A 164 6.89 -2.68 -3.08
N LEU A 165 6.23 -3.37 -4.02
CA LEU A 165 5.12 -4.28 -3.77
C LEU A 165 5.66 -5.69 -3.56
N ASN A 166 5.56 -6.19 -2.32
CA ASN A 166 5.97 -7.55 -1.97
C ASN A 166 4.79 -8.51 -2.19
N ASP A 167 4.80 -9.21 -3.32
CA ASP A 167 3.66 -9.96 -3.87
C ASP A 167 2.46 -9.02 -4.18
N THR A 168 1.27 -9.60 -4.38
CA THR A 168 0.05 -8.93 -4.83
C THR A 168 -0.78 -8.31 -3.71
N HIS A 169 -0.52 -8.63 -2.44
CA HIS A 169 -1.28 -8.08 -1.31
C HIS A 169 -1.35 -6.53 -1.27
N PRO A 170 -0.25 -5.78 -1.53
CA PRO A 170 -0.29 -4.32 -1.52
C PRO A 170 -0.66 -3.68 -2.87
N THR A 171 -1.24 -4.42 -3.83
CA THR A 171 -1.56 -3.90 -5.18
C THR A 171 -2.40 -2.61 -5.15
N LEU A 172 -3.27 -2.46 -4.15
CA LEU A 172 -4.10 -1.25 -3.99
C LEU A 172 -3.32 0.05 -3.75
N ALA A 173 -2.02 -0.04 -3.47
CA ALA A 173 -1.12 1.12 -3.48
C ALA A 173 -1.13 1.86 -4.83
N ILE A 174 -1.31 1.13 -5.95
CA ILE A 174 -1.36 1.72 -7.30
C ILE A 174 -2.55 2.67 -7.46
N PRO A 175 -3.82 2.21 -7.35
CA PRO A 175 -4.96 3.11 -7.49
C PRO A 175 -5.06 4.12 -6.35
N GLU A 176 -4.56 3.84 -5.15
CA GLU A 176 -4.55 4.83 -4.07
C GLU A 176 -3.56 5.96 -4.34
N LEU A 177 -2.36 5.67 -4.85
CA LEU A 177 -1.41 6.72 -5.23
C LEU A 177 -1.98 7.59 -6.35
N MET A 178 -2.58 6.97 -7.37
CA MET A 178 -3.31 7.68 -8.43
C MET A 178 -4.41 8.59 -7.85
N ARG A 179 -5.23 8.08 -6.92
CA ARG A 179 -6.29 8.84 -6.27
C ARG A 179 -5.73 10.04 -5.51
N LEU A 180 -4.72 9.84 -4.66
CA LEU A 180 -4.10 10.91 -3.86
C LEU A 180 -3.56 12.02 -4.76
N LEU A 181 -2.86 11.65 -5.84
CA LEU A 181 -2.31 12.59 -6.80
C LEU A 181 -3.41 13.37 -7.54
N MET A 182 -4.45 12.70 -8.03
CA MET A 182 -5.50 13.36 -8.83
C MET A 182 -6.50 14.13 -7.99
N ASP A 183 -7.06 13.50 -6.95
CA ASP A 183 -8.17 14.05 -6.19
C ASP A 183 -7.69 15.07 -5.15
N ASP A 184 -6.67 14.70 -4.38
CA ASP A 184 -6.21 15.50 -3.24
C ASP A 184 -5.17 16.54 -3.68
N ASP A 185 -4.27 16.17 -4.59
CA ASP A 185 -3.21 17.04 -5.10
C ASP A 185 -3.51 17.69 -6.46
N GLY A 186 -4.58 17.27 -7.14
CA GLY A 186 -5.11 17.96 -8.31
C GLY A 186 -4.38 17.71 -9.63
N LEU A 187 -3.57 16.64 -9.73
CA LEU A 187 -2.87 16.29 -10.97
C LEU A 187 -3.85 15.81 -12.04
N GLY A 188 -3.46 16.02 -13.31
CA GLY A 188 -4.10 15.34 -14.43
C GLY A 188 -3.76 13.85 -14.45
N TRP A 189 -4.59 13.04 -15.11
CA TRP A 189 -4.40 11.58 -15.19
C TRP A 189 -3.01 11.20 -15.70
N ASP A 190 -2.56 11.78 -16.81
CA ASP A 190 -1.30 11.39 -17.46
C ASP A 190 -0.09 11.72 -16.60
N GLU A 191 -0.12 12.85 -15.88
CA GLU A 191 0.92 13.24 -14.94
C GLU A 191 0.93 12.31 -13.71
N ALA A 192 -0.23 12.02 -13.13
CA ALA A 192 -0.35 11.10 -12.00
C ALA A 192 0.10 9.68 -12.38
N TRP A 193 -0.22 9.23 -13.59
CA TRP A 193 0.16 7.92 -14.12
C TRP A 193 1.67 7.81 -14.36
N ASP A 194 2.31 8.83 -14.94
CA ASP A 194 3.78 8.87 -15.07
C ASP A 194 4.47 8.79 -13.70
N VAL A 195 4.00 9.57 -12.72
CA VAL A 195 4.54 9.53 -11.35
C VAL A 195 4.37 8.15 -10.73
N THR A 196 3.16 7.58 -10.82
CA THR A 196 2.82 6.29 -10.20
C THR A 196 3.65 5.16 -10.80
N THR A 197 3.73 5.07 -12.13
CA THR A 197 4.43 3.98 -12.82
C THR A 197 5.93 3.99 -12.59
N ARG A 198 6.54 5.17 -12.52
CA ARG A 198 7.97 5.31 -12.21
C ARG A 198 8.30 5.10 -10.73
N ALA A 199 7.33 5.28 -9.82
CA ALA A 199 7.53 5.08 -8.39
C ALA A 199 7.30 3.63 -7.94
N ILE A 200 6.45 2.86 -8.64
CA ILE A 200 6.05 1.52 -8.20
C ILE A 200 6.89 0.42 -8.87
N ALA A 201 7.39 -0.50 -8.05
CA ALA A 201 8.02 -1.75 -8.46
C ALA A 201 7.32 -2.95 -7.79
N TYR A 202 7.30 -4.09 -8.46
CA TYR A 202 6.61 -5.30 -8.00
C TYR A 202 7.59 -6.46 -7.90
N THR A 203 7.41 -7.35 -6.91
CA THR A 203 8.12 -8.64 -6.85
C THR A 203 7.10 -9.75 -6.71
N ASN A 204 7.12 -10.69 -7.66
CA ASN A 204 6.31 -11.89 -7.59
C ASN A 204 7.04 -13.01 -6.84
N HIS A 205 6.31 -13.74 -5.99
CA HIS A 205 6.82 -14.90 -5.24
C HIS A 205 6.14 -16.22 -5.63
N THR A 206 5.27 -16.21 -6.63
CA THR A 206 4.34 -17.30 -6.92
C THR A 206 4.48 -17.77 -8.36
N VAL A 207 4.90 -19.02 -8.54
CA VAL A 207 5.04 -19.65 -9.87
C VAL A 207 3.71 -20.16 -10.45
N LEU A 208 2.72 -20.42 -9.58
CA LEU A 208 1.43 -21.02 -9.97
C LEU A 208 0.43 -19.93 -10.38
N PRO A 209 -0.02 -19.88 -11.65
CA PRO A 209 -0.94 -18.84 -12.13
C PRO A 209 -2.27 -18.81 -11.36
N GLU A 210 -2.71 -19.94 -10.84
CA GLU A 210 -3.93 -20.09 -10.04
C GLU A 210 -3.83 -19.46 -8.64
N ALA A 211 -2.61 -19.29 -8.12
CA ALA A 211 -2.36 -18.68 -6.82
C ALA A 211 -2.19 -17.14 -6.92
N LEU A 212 -2.19 -16.57 -8.13
CA LEU A 212 -2.23 -15.12 -8.31
C LEU A 212 -3.58 -14.57 -7.89
N GLU A 213 -3.55 -13.54 -7.05
CA GLU A 213 -4.74 -12.96 -6.43
C GLU A 213 -5.74 -12.42 -7.47
N LYS A 214 -7.01 -12.79 -7.27
CA LYS A 214 -8.15 -12.33 -8.06
C LYS A 214 -9.24 -11.82 -7.12
N CYS A 215 -9.53 -10.52 -7.18
CA CYS A 215 -10.57 -9.91 -6.36
C CYS A 215 -11.91 -9.87 -7.11
N SER A 216 -13.02 -10.17 -6.44
CA SER A 216 -14.34 -10.03 -7.06
C SER A 216 -14.62 -8.56 -7.41
N GLN A 217 -14.99 -8.28 -8.66
CA GLN A 217 -15.33 -6.91 -9.08
C GLN A 217 -16.50 -6.36 -8.25
N ALA A 218 -17.51 -7.19 -7.95
CA ALA A 218 -18.65 -6.78 -7.14
C ALA A 218 -18.27 -6.37 -5.71
N VAL A 219 -17.32 -7.10 -5.10
CA VAL A 219 -16.80 -6.75 -3.77
C VAL A 219 -16.00 -5.45 -3.86
N MET A 220 -15.10 -5.34 -4.82
CA MET A 220 -14.30 -4.14 -5.00
C MET A 220 -15.15 -2.89 -5.26
N TRP A 221 -16.20 -2.98 -6.08
CA TRP A 221 -17.14 -1.87 -6.30
C TRP A 221 -17.88 -1.45 -5.04
N LYS A 222 -18.22 -2.42 -4.18
CA LYS A 222 -18.89 -2.14 -2.91
C LYS A 222 -17.95 -1.45 -1.92
N LEU A 223 -16.70 -1.91 -1.83
CA LEU A 223 -15.75 -1.45 -0.81
C LEU A 223 -14.96 -0.20 -1.23
N LEU A 224 -14.49 -0.18 -2.47
CA LEU A 224 -13.55 0.79 -3.01
C LEU A 224 -14.03 1.27 -4.40
N PRO A 225 -15.22 1.89 -4.49
CA PRO A 225 -15.82 2.28 -5.76
C PRO A 225 -14.92 3.22 -6.57
N HIS A 226 -14.24 4.15 -5.89
CA HIS A 226 -13.38 5.10 -6.58
C HIS A 226 -12.07 4.45 -7.07
N HIS A 227 -11.48 3.53 -6.31
CA HIS A 227 -10.33 2.74 -6.80
C HIS A 227 -10.73 1.87 -8.00
N MET A 228 -11.95 1.35 -8.02
CA MET A 228 -12.47 0.60 -9.18
C MET A 228 -12.58 1.48 -10.43
N GLU A 229 -13.06 2.73 -10.33
CA GLU A 229 -13.05 3.68 -11.45
C GLU A 229 -11.64 3.87 -12.01
N ILE A 230 -10.64 4.01 -11.14
CA ILE A 230 -9.23 4.15 -11.54
C ILE A 230 -8.73 2.87 -12.21
N ILE A 231 -9.01 1.68 -11.64
CA ILE A 231 -8.60 0.40 -12.22
C ILE A 231 -9.22 0.18 -13.62
N GLU A 232 -10.49 0.54 -13.80
CA GLU A 232 -11.16 0.44 -15.10
C GLU A 232 -10.52 1.35 -16.15
N GLU A 233 -10.18 2.59 -15.78
CA GLU A 233 -9.53 3.53 -16.69
C GLU A 233 -8.08 3.10 -17.00
N ILE A 234 -7.36 2.49 -16.05
CA ILE A 234 -6.06 1.83 -16.31
C ILE A 234 -6.23 0.70 -17.34
N ASP A 235 -7.18 -0.23 -17.14
CA ASP A 235 -7.42 -1.35 -18.07
C ASP A 235 -7.79 -0.85 -19.47
N LYS A 236 -8.66 0.15 -19.56
CA LYS A 236 -9.08 0.76 -20.82
C LYS A 236 -7.90 1.39 -21.57
N ARG A 237 -7.05 2.15 -20.89
CA ARG A 237 -5.84 2.77 -21.48
C ARG A 237 -4.81 1.74 -21.88
N PHE A 238 -4.63 0.69 -21.07
CA PHE A 238 -3.76 -0.45 -21.41
C PHE A 238 -4.23 -1.16 -22.69
N ILE A 239 -5.52 -1.44 -22.81
CA ILE A 239 -6.11 -2.06 -24.03
C ILE A 239 -5.90 -1.16 -25.25
N ALA A 240 -6.13 0.16 -25.12
CA ALA A 240 -5.91 1.11 -26.20
C ALA A 240 -4.42 1.20 -26.62
N MET A 241 -3.50 1.13 -25.65
CA MET A 241 -2.06 1.09 -25.91
C MET A 241 -1.66 -0.18 -26.66
N ILE A 242 -2.16 -1.36 -26.27
CA ILE A 242 -1.87 -2.61 -27.00
C ILE A 242 -2.43 -2.56 -28.43
N ARG A 243 -3.67 -2.10 -28.62
CA ARG A 243 -4.28 -1.97 -29.95
C ARG A 243 -3.50 -1.07 -30.90
N SER A 244 -2.94 0.01 -30.36
CA SER A 244 -2.21 1.01 -31.15
C SER A 244 -0.75 0.63 -31.40
N THR A 245 -0.09 -0.04 -30.44
CA THR A 245 1.36 -0.29 -30.49
C THR A 245 1.74 -1.74 -30.80
N LYS A 246 0.86 -2.70 -30.49
CA LYS A 246 1.11 -4.15 -30.61
C LYS A 246 -0.16 -4.90 -31.10
N PRO A 247 -0.65 -4.58 -32.31
CA PRO A 247 -1.89 -5.18 -32.84
C PRO A 247 -1.84 -6.71 -32.95
N GLU A 248 -0.65 -7.30 -33.06
CA GLU A 248 -0.44 -8.76 -33.07
C GLU A 248 -0.86 -9.44 -31.74
N LEU A 249 -0.93 -8.69 -30.65
CA LEU A 249 -1.34 -9.19 -29.33
C LEU A 249 -2.85 -9.09 -29.09
N GLU A 250 -3.65 -8.56 -30.04
CA GLU A 250 -5.11 -8.40 -29.89
C GLU A 250 -5.79 -9.71 -29.49
N SER A 251 -5.38 -10.84 -30.10
CA SER A 251 -5.93 -12.16 -29.81
C SER A 251 -5.72 -12.64 -28.36
N LYS A 252 -4.72 -12.07 -27.66
CA LYS A 252 -4.36 -12.40 -26.28
C LYS A 252 -4.87 -11.38 -25.26
N LEU A 253 -5.53 -10.31 -25.70
CA LEU A 253 -5.98 -9.24 -24.79
C LEU A 253 -6.91 -9.73 -23.69
N SER A 254 -7.75 -10.72 -23.96
CA SER A 254 -8.66 -11.30 -22.98
C SER A 254 -7.93 -11.93 -21.78
N SER A 255 -6.72 -12.48 -21.99
CA SER A 255 -5.88 -13.03 -20.91
C SER A 255 -4.92 -12.00 -20.30
N MET A 256 -4.58 -10.94 -21.03
CA MET A 256 -3.64 -9.91 -20.56
C MET A 256 -4.30 -8.80 -19.74
N ARG A 257 -5.56 -8.49 -20.02
CA ARG A 257 -6.31 -7.43 -19.33
C ARG A 257 -6.41 -7.63 -17.82
N ILE A 258 -6.51 -6.52 -17.10
CA ILE A 258 -6.66 -6.44 -15.65
C ILE A 258 -8.07 -6.91 -15.25
N MET A 259 -9.08 -6.47 -16.00
CA MET A 259 -10.48 -6.80 -15.73
C MET A 259 -10.87 -8.10 -16.44
N ASP A 260 -11.12 -9.16 -15.69
CA ASP A 260 -11.72 -10.38 -16.22
C ASP A 260 -13.24 -10.28 -16.17
N ASN A 261 -13.86 -10.05 -17.32
CA ASN A 261 -15.31 -9.89 -17.44
C ASN A 261 -16.02 -11.23 -17.72
N ASN A 262 -15.52 -12.33 -17.16
CA ASN A 262 -16.21 -13.61 -17.20
C ASN A 262 -17.66 -13.45 -16.67
N PRO A 263 -18.69 -13.80 -17.45
CA PRO A 263 -20.09 -13.57 -17.08
C PRO A 263 -20.51 -14.22 -15.75
N GLN A 264 -19.87 -15.31 -15.34
CA GLN A 264 -20.21 -16.03 -14.12
C GLN A 264 -19.45 -15.51 -12.89
N LYS A 265 -18.23 -15.00 -13.09
CA LYS A 265 -17.35 -14.60 -11.99
C LYS A 265 -16.42 -13.47 -12.45
N PRO A 266 -16.93 -12.22 -12.52
CA PRO A 266 -16.11 -11.08 -12.91
C PRO A 266 -15.10 -10.76 -11.80
N VAL A 267 -13.82 -10.70 -12.15
CA VAL A 267 -12.72 -10.46 -11.20
C VAL A 267 -11.73 -9.42 -11.71
N VAL A 268 -10.99 -8.81 -10.78
CA VAL A 268 -9.80 -7.99 -11.03
C VAL A 268 -8.58 -8.88 -10.84
N ARG A 269 -7.70 -8.95 -11.83
CA ARG A 269 -6.44 -9.72 -11.77
C ARG A 269 -5.34 -8.83 -11.19
N MET A 270 -5.04 -9.00 -9.90
CA MET A 270 -4.15 -8.10 -9.16
C MET A 270 -2.71 -8.16 -9.69
N ALA A 271 -2.23 -9.35 -10.05
CA ALA A 271 -0.91 -9.50 -10.67
C ALA A 271 -0.80 -8.76 -12.01
N ASN A 272 -1.85 -8.78 -12.84
CA ASN A 272 -1.86 -8.03 -14.10
C ASN A 272 -1.83 -6.53 -13.84
N LEU A 273 -2.57 -6.05 -12.83
CA LEU A 273 -2.54 -4.64 -12.41
C LEU A 273 -1.12 -4.24 -11.96
N CYS A 274 -0.43 -5.06 -11.17
CA CYS A 274 0.97 -4.82 -10.81
C CYS A 274 1.87 -4.73 -12.04
N VAL A 275 1.82 -5.71 -12.94
CA VAL A 275 2.70 -5.76 -14.13
C VAL A 275 2.45 -4.57 -15.07
N VAL A 276 1.19 -4.17 -15.25
CA VAL A 276 0.84 -3.02 -16.11
C VAL A 276 1.30 -1.69 -15.49
N SER A 277 1.35 -1.60 -14.17
CA SER A 277 1.56 -0.34 -13.45
C SER A 277 2.95 -0.16 -12.86
N SER A 278 3.82 -1.18 -12.93
CA SER A 278 5.16 -1.13 -12.33
C SER A 278 6.24 -0.93 -13.39
N HIS A 279 7.26 -0.13 -13.10
CA HIS A 279 8.42 0.02 -14.00
C HIS A 279 9.37 -1.20 -13.96
N THR A 280 9.31 -2.00 -12.89
CA THR A 280 10.08 -3.24 -12.70
C THR A 280 9.22 -4.33 -12.07
N VAL A 281 9.39 -5.58 -12.50
CA VAL A 281 8.73 -6.79 -11.98
C VAL A 281 9.79 -7.86 -11.66
#